data_AF-A0AAV5TD97-F1
#
_entry.id   AF-A0AAV5TD97-F1
#
_cell.length_a   1.000
_cell.length_b   1.000
_cell.length_c   1.000
_cell.angle_alpha   90.00
_cell.angle_beta   90.00
_cell.angle_gamma   90.00
#
_symmetry.space_group_name_H-M   'P 1'
#
loop_
_entity.id
_entity.type
_entity.pdbx_description
1 polymer ?
#
loop_
_entity_poly.entity_id
_entity_poly.type
_entity_poly.pdbx_seq_one_letter_code
_entity_poly.pdbx_strand_id
1 'polypeptide(L)'
;MYRSIRGHCCEYTVHKMSEAMDVSESMKEDTVAVENEGEVEVTFFRLTMISTNRGLQSFTDKYLVPILGTASSDLPFLVKINELLTHYNKRVRGNSAIRLPVEGLVRLIQDGNQMHFCLSIIYLRWAIERAEGVERVKALPPMMTAVGMRESRAERLEALSIMVPALNDLASMEKNAWPEELIPLLSSDASIRDATVRWMETVLLFQAQTKSVNFKFYSFKFY
;
A
#
# COMPACT_ATOMS: atom_id res chain seq x y z
N MET A 1 -27.01 -64.48 -37.74
CA MET A 1 -25.54 -64.67 -37.67
C MET A 1 -25.07 -64.24 -36.28
N TYR A 2 -24.57 -65.19 -35.48
CA TYR A 2 -23.74 -65.12 -34.24
C TYR A 2 -23.84 -63.90 -33.29
N ARG A 3 -24.37 -64.06 -32.05
CA ARG A 3 -23.69 -64.37 -30.74
C ARG A 3 -22.68 -63.31 -30.27
N SER A 4 -22.97 -62.53 -29.21
CA SER A 4 -22.62 -62.77 -27.77
C SER A 4 -21.10 -62.68 -27.51
N ILE A 5 -20.60 -61.87 -26.56
CA ILE A 5 -20.32 -62.31 -25.18
C ILE A 5 -20.04 -61.11 -24.25
N ARG A 6 -20.58 -61.21 -23.02
CA ARG A 6 -20.33 -60.43 -21.79
C ARG A 6 -18.95 -60.71 -21.18
N GLY A 7 -18.51 -59.83 -20.27
CA GLY A 7 -17.71 -60.19 -19.09
C GLY A 7 -16.99 -58.97 -18.53
N HIS A 8 -17.42 -58.43 -17.37
CA HIS A 8 -16.91 -58.77 -16.03
C HIS A 8 -15.41 -58.47 -15.87
N CYS A 9 -14.87 -57.99 -14.77
CA CYS A 9 -15.32 -57.50 -13.47
C CYS A 9 -13.96 -57.36 -12.73
N CYS A 10 -13.64 -56.24 -12.09
CA CYS A 10 -12.84 -56.29 -10.86
C CYS A 10 -12.92 -54.96 -10.10
N GLU A 11 -13.77 -54.98 -9.08
CA GLU A 11 -13.66 -54.22 -7.84
C GLU A 11 -12.41 -54.64 -7.04
N TYR A 12 -12.16 -53.91 -5.92
CA TYR A 12 -11.30 -54.22 -4.76
C TYR A 12 -9.79 -53.91 -4.92
N THR A 13 -9.05 -53.24 -4.02
CA THR A 13 -9.31 -52.73 -2.66
C THR A 13 -8.28 -51.66 -2.29
N VAL A 14 -8.71 -50.73 -1.44
CA VAL A 14 -7.97 -49.81 -0.57
C VAL A 14 -6.96 -50.55 0.35
N HIS A 15 -5.69 -50.12 0.44
CA HIS A 15 -5.04 -49.66 1.70
C HIS A 15 -3.52 -49.42 1.59
N LYS A 16 -3.13 -48.19 1.99
CA LYS A 16 -1.93 -47.77 2.75
C LYS A 16 -0.53 -47.97 2.17
N MET A 17 0.09 -46.84 1.80
CA MET A 17 1.33 -46.26 2.39
C MET A 17 1.36 -44.80 1.88
N SER A 18 0.86 -43.83 2.67
CA SER A 18 1.61 -43.02 3.64
C SER A 18 2.84 -42.32 3.05
N GLU A 19 2.90 -41.01 3.25
CA GLU A 19 4.00 -40.07 2.97
C GLU A 19 3.99 -39.38 1.59
N ALA A 20 3.09 -38.41 1.45
CA ALA A 20 3.44 -37.17 0.78
C ALA A 20 2.96 -36.02 1.68
N MET A 21 3.94 -35.32 2.23
CA MET A 21 3.82 -34.21 3.17
C MET A 21 2.87 -33.12 2.66
N ASP A 22 1.99 -32.76 3.58
CA ASP A 22 1.25 -31.53 3.68
C ASP A 22 2.20 -30.32 3.61
N VAL A 23 2.17 -29.58 2.49
CA VAL A 23 2.71 -28.22 2.38
C VAL A 23 1.67 -27.38 1.64
N SER A 24 0.50 -27.27 2.25
CA SER A 24 -0.44 -26.20 1.94
C SER A 24 -1.12 -25.71 3.21
N GLU A 25 -0.31 -25.41 4.22
CA GLU A 25 -0.73 -24.49 5.28
C GLU A 25 -0.65 -23.08 4.68
N SER A 26 -1.78 -22.68 4.09
CA SER A 26 -2.07 -21.31 3.70
C SER A 26 -1.67 -20.38 4.83
N MET A 27 -0.72 -19.47 4.58
CA MET A 27 -0.46 -18.32 5.42
C MET A 27 -1.76 -17.52 5.51
N LYS A 28 -2.55 -17.80 6.54
CA LYS A 28 -3.54 -16.85 7.04
C LYS A 28 -2.71 -15.67 7.51
N GLU A 29 -2.86 -14.57 6.81
CA GLU A 29 -2.34 -13.28 7.22
C GLU A 29 -3.05 -12.94 8.53
N ASP A 30 -2.45 -13.34 9.66
CA ASP A 30 -2.87 -12.93 11.00
C ASP A 30 -2.63 -11.42 11.12
N THR A 31 -3.51 -10.63 10.51
CA THR A 31 -3.62 -9.20 10.79
C THR A 31 -3.92 -9.07 12.27
N VAL A 32 -2.92 -8.64 13.04
CA VAL A 32 -3.10 -8.34 14.45
C VAL A 32 -3.92 -7.07 14.52
N ALA A 33 -5.18 -7.22 14.90
CA ALA A 33 -6.01 -6.08 15.28
C ALA A 33 -5.38 -5.44 16.52
N VAL A 34 -5.21 -4.12 16.48
CA VAL A 34 -4.72 -3.32 17.61
C VAL A 34 -5.92 -2.51 18.07
N GLU A 35 -6.80 -3.10 18.87
CA GLU A 35 -8.10 -2.49 19.19
C GLU A 35 -8.12 -1.83 20.56
N ASN A 36 -7.18 -2.20 21.43
CA ASN A 36 -7.12 -1.70 22.81
C ASN A 36 -5.76 -1.08 23.17
N GLU A 37 -5.79 -0.27 24.22
CA GLU A 37 -4.61 0.44 24.75
C GLU A 37 -3.49 -0.53 25.17
N GLY A 38 -3.84 -1.68 25.76
CA GLY A 38 -2.88 -2.69 26.18
C GLY A 38 -2.13 -3.33 25.00
N GLU A 39 -2.80 -3.55 23.87
CA GLU A 39 -2.20 -4.04 22.64
C GLU A 39 -1.24 -3.03 22.02
N VAL A 40 -1.57 -1.73 22.08
CA VAL A 40 -0.65 -0.66 21.64
C VAL A 40 0.62 -0.68 22.50
N GLU A 41 0.51 -0.82 23.82
CA GLU A 41 1.66 -0.91 24.72
C GLU A 41 2.50 -2.16 24.49
N VAL A 42 1.86 -3.32 24.34
CA VAL A 42 2.55 -4.57 24.01
C VAL A 42 3.28 -4.45 22.67
N THR A 43 2.65 -3.81 21.69
CA THR A 43 3.25 -3.58 20.37
C THR A 43 4.40 -2.60 20.44
N PHE A 44 4.29 -1.54 21.25
CA PHE A 44 5.37 -0.61 21.54
C PHE A 44 6.57 -1.32 22.21
N PHE A 45 6.31 -2.16 23.20
CA PHE A 45 7.35 -2.95 23.87
C PHE A 45 8.03 -3.94 22.90
N ARG A 46 7.28 -4.57 22.01
CA ARG A 46 7.85 -5.41 20.93
C ARG A 46 8.76 -4.58 20.04
N LEU A 47 8.36 -3.37 19.66
CA LEU A 47 9.18 -2.47 18.85
C LEU A 47 10.51 -2.14 19.54
N THR A 48 10.50 -1.81 20.84
CA THR A 48 11.74 -1.44 21.56
C THR A 48 12.71 -2.61 21.71
N MET A 49 12.21 -3.85 21.78
CA MET A 49 13.04 -5.05 21.89
C MET A 49 13.71 -5.48 20.57
N ILE A 50 13.22 -5.00 19.43
CA ILE A 50 13.82 -5.32 18.14
C ILE A 50 15.15 -4.58 18.00
N SER A 51 16.24 -5.30 17.79
CA SER A 51 17.57 -4.74 17.49
C SER A 51 18.02 -4.98 16.04
N THR A 52 17.35 -5.86 15.29
CA THR A 52 17.75 -6.28 13.94
C THR A 52 16.84 -5.71 12.85
N ASN A 53 17.39 -5.50 11.65
CA ASN A 53 16.61 -5.05 10.49
C ASN A 53 15.54 -6.07 10.09
N ARG A 54 15.83 -7.38 10.22
CA ARG A 54 14.86 -8.44 9.93
C ARG A 54 13.67 -8.41 10.89
N GLY A 55 13.93 -8.19 12.18
CA GLY A 55 12.86 -8.02 13.16
C GLY A 55 12.03 -6.77 12.88
N LEU A 56 12.68 -5.67 12.47
CA LEU A 56 11.98 -4.43 12.12
C LEU A 56 11.11 -4.61 10.88
N GLN A 57 11.59 -5.33 9.86
CA GLN A 57 10.79 -5.68 8.67
C GLN A 57 9.55 -6.49 9.07
N SER A 58 9.73 -7.56 9.86
CA SER A 58 8.61 -8.38 10.32
C SER A 58 7.60 -7.58 11.15
N PHE A 59 8.07 -6.60 11.92
CA PHE A 59 7.19 -5.68 12.63
C PHE A 59 6.42 -4.77 11.68
N THR A 60 7.10 -4.17 10.69
CA THR A 60 6.49 -3.34 9.66
C THR A 60 5.37 -4.08 8.93
N ASP A 61 5.64 -5.29 8.45
CA ASP A 61 4.69 -6.08 7.67
C ASP A 61 3.45 -6.45 8.50
N LYS A 62 3.63 -6.74 9.79
CA LYS A 62 2.57 -7.23 10.66
C LYS A 62 1.75 -6.13 11.33
N TYR A 63 2.37 -5.00 11.69
CA TYR A 63 1.78 -4.01 12.60
C TYR A 63 1.55 -2.64 11.97
N LEU A 64 2.27 -2.26 10.91
CA LEU A 64 2.15 -0.90 10.38
C LEU A 64 0.72 -0.60 9.91
N VAL A 65 0.19 -1.41 9.00
CA VAL A 65 -1.14 -1.19 8.43
C VAL A 65 -2.25 -1.25 9.51
N PRO A 66 -2.27 -2.25 10.43
CA PRO A 66 -3.24 -2.26 11.51
C PRO A 66 -3.18 -1.06 12.47
N ILE A 67 -1.96 -0.61 12.84
CA ILE A 67 -1.81 0.57 13.71
C ILE A 67 -2.38 1.81 13.03
N LEU A 68 -2.09 1.99 11.74
CA LEU A 68 -2.59 3.12 10.97
C LEU A 68 -4.11 3.08 10.78
N GLY A 69 -4.67 1.90 10.51
CA GLY A 69 -6.13 1.72 10.35
C GLY A 69 -6.92 1.74 11.66
N THR A 70 -6.24 1.67 12.81
CA THR A 70 -6.86 1.87 14.12
C THR A 70 -6.95 3.36 14.44
N ALA A 71 -6.01 4.18 13.97
CA ALA A 71 -5.89 5.58 14.36
C ALA A 71 -7.15 6.39 14.02
N SER A 72 -7.89 6.81 15.05
CA SER A 72 -9.05 7.68 14.95
C SER A 72 -8.94 8.83 15.94
N SER A 73 -9.54 9.98 15.60
CA SER A 73 -9.51 11.21 16.42
C SER A 73 -10.10 11.01 17.80
N ASP A 74 -11.06 10.10 17.93
CA ASP A 74 -11.83 9.90 19.16
C ASP A 74 -11.18 8.86 20.09
N LEU A 75 -10.02 8.31 19.71
CA LEU A 75 -9.36 7.28 20.49
C LEU A 75 -8.64 7.85 21.73
N PRO A 76 -8.91 7.32 22.93
CA PRO A 76 -8.29 7.80 24.16
C PRO A 76 -6.78 7.55 24.21
N PHE A 77 -6.29 6.55 23.47
CA PHE A 77 -4.87 6.16 23.43
C PHE A 77 -4.16 6.61 22.14
N LEU A 78 -4.73 7.55 21.37
CA LEU A 78 -4.10 8.09 20.15
C LEU A 78 -2.71 8.69 20.41
N VAL A 79 -2.48 9.28 21.59
CA VAL A 79 -1.17 9.81 21.99
C VAL A 79 -0.11 8.69 22.02
N LYS A 80 -0.46 7.50 22.51
CA LYS A 80 0.44 6.34 22.55
C LYS A 80 0.73 5.79 21.15
N ILE A 81 -0.28 5.79 20.27
CA ILE A 81 -0.07 5.46 18.85
C ILE A 81 0.93 6.43 18.22
N ASN A 82 0.77 7.74 18.45
CA ASN A 82 1.70 8.75 17.93
C ASN A 82 3.12 8.59 18.50
N GLU A 83 3.27 8.25 19.77
CA GLU A 83 4.56 7.95 20.38
C GLU A 83 5.20 6.70 19.73
N LEU A 84 4.43 5.62 19.57
CA LEU A 84 4.87 4.41 18.87
C LEU A 84 5.34 4.74 17.46
N LEU A 85 4.53 5.45 16.67
CA LEU A 85 4.88 5.84 15.30
C LEU A 85 6.10 6.76 15.27
N THR A 86 6.28 7.64 16.26
CA THR A 86 7.48 8.48 16.38
C THR A 86 8.74 7.63 16.58
N HIS A 87 8.69 6.62 17.45
CA HIS A 87 9.78 5.69 17.67
C HIS A 87 10.07 4.84 16.43
N TYR A 88 9.02 4.35 15.76
CA TYR A 88 9.12 3.62 14.51
C TYR A 88 9.79 4.47 13.41
N ASN A 89 9.33 5.71 13.23
CA ASN A 89 9.83 6.65 12.22
C ASN A 89 11.32 6.95 12.38
N LYS A 90 11.81 7.13 13.61
CA LYS A 90 13.24 7.34 13.89
C LYS A 90 14.12 6.21 13.36
N ARG A 91 13.61 4.97 13.34
CA ARG A 91 14.35 3.78 12.91
C ARG A 91 14.23 3.51 11.41
N VAL A 92 13.10 3.84 10.81
CA VAL A 92 12.76 3.47 9.42
C VAL A 92 13.12 4.56 8.42
N ARG A 93 13.05 5.84 8.81
CA ARG A 93 13.29 6.97 7.89
C ARG A 93 14.66 6.91 7.23
N GLY A 94 15.71 6.58 7.99
CA GLY A 94 17.08 6.45 7.48
C GLY A 94 17.46 5.05 7.00
N ASN A 95 16.57 4.07 7.10
CA ASN A 95 16.85 2.67 6.80
C ASN A 95 16.12 2.23 5.53
N SER A 96 16.81 2.31 4.40
CA SER A 96 16.29 1.91 3.08
C SER A 96 16.18 0.39 2.90
N ALA A 97 16.75 -0.41 3.81
CA ALA A 97 16.60 -1.87 3.77
C ALA A 97 15.19 -2.33 4.18
N ILE A 98 14.41 -1.47 4.85
CA ILE A 98 13.03 -1.77 5.24
C ILE A 98 12.08 -1.44 4.09
N ARG A 99 11.40 -2.46 3.60
CA ARG A 99 10.32 -2.36 2.61
C ARG A 99 9.01 -2.05 3.33
N LEU A 100 8.22 -1.16 2.75
CA LEU A 100 6.93 -0.73 3.29
C LEU A 100 5.81 -1.36 2.46
N PRO A 101 4.70 -1.81 3.08
CA PRO A 101 3.62 -2.51 2.39
C PRO A 101 2.79 -1.52 1.53
N VAL A 102 3.14 -1.37 0.25
CA VAL A 102 2.46 -0.45 -0.67
C VAL A 102 0.96 -0.74 -0.77
N GLU A 103 0.58 -2.00 -0.99
CA GLU A 103 -0.83 -2.38 -1.16
C GLU A 103 -1.69 -2.07 0.07
N GLY A 104 -1.17 -2.37 1.26
CA GLY A 104 -1.87 -2.09 2.52
C GLY A 104 -2.04 -0.59 2.79
N LEU A 105 -1.03 0.21 2.45
CA LEU A 105 -1.10 1.67 2.57
C LEU A 105 -2.10 2.28 1.59
N VAL A 106 -2.17 1.77 0.35
CA VAL A 106 -3.15 2.24 -0.64
C VAL A 106 -4.57 1.89 -0.19
N ARG A 107 -4.80 0.72 0.41
CA ARG A 107 -6.13 0.36 0.97
C ARG A 107 -6.59 1.34 2.05
N LEU A 108 -5.70 1.74 2.96
CA LEU A 108 -6.00 2.78 3.96
C LEU A 108 -6.24 4.16 3.35
N ILE A 109 -5.66 4.44 2.19
CA ILE A 109 -5.93 5.68 1.44
C ILE A 109 -7.26 5.59 0.67
N GLN A 110 -7.83 4.41 0.46
CA GLN A 110 -9.11 4.22 -0.21
C GLN A 110 -10.31 4.17 0.74
N ASP A 111 -10.09 3.96 2.05
CA ASP A 111 -11.17 3.78 3.03
C ASP A 111 -12.01 5.05 3.32
N GLY A 112 -11.61 6.21 2.79
CA GLY A 112 -12.29 7.48 2.99
C GLY A 112 -12.01 8.17 4.33
N ASN A 113 -11.32 7.54 5.27
CA ASN A 113 -10.98 8.14 6.56
C ASN A 113 -9.83 9.16 6.39
N GLN A 114 -10.02 10.36 6.96
CA GLN A 114 -9.04 11.45 6.86
C GLN A 114 -7.76 11.18 7.63
N MET A 115 -7.86 10.63 8.84
CA MET A 115 -6.70 10.33 9.67
C MET A 115 -5.85 9.22 9.05
N HIS A 116 -6.52 8.18 8.52
CA HIS A 116 -5.84 7.09 7.81
C HIS A 116 -5.12 7.61 6.57
N PHE A 117 -5.73 8.54 5.81
CA PHE A 117 -5.07 9.24 4.71
C PHE A 117 -3.82 9.99 5.18
N CYS A 118 -3.96 10.91 6.13
CA CYS A 118 -2.86 11.77 6.59
C CYS A 118 -1.66 10.98 7.12
N LEU A 119 -1.90 9.85 7.79
CA LEU A 119 -0.81 9.01 8.28
C LEU A 119 -0.22 8.15 7.16
N SER A 120 -1.06 7.48 6.38
CA SER A 120 -0.61 6.51 5.36
C SER A 120 0.10 7.17 4.19
N ILE A 121 -0.27 8.40 3.83
CA ILE A 121 0.31 9.13 2.70
C ILE A 121 1.82 9.39 2.87
N ILE A 122 2.28 9.56 4.12
CA ILE A 122 3.69 9.75 4.46
C ILE A 122 4.47 8.45 4.22
N TYR A 123 3.95 7.32 4.69
CA TYR A 123 4.58 6.02 4.49
C TYR A 123 4.52 5.59 3.03
N LEU A 124 3.43 5.88 2.33
CA LEU A 124 3.31 5.58 0.90
C LEU A 124 4.35 6.35 0.10
N ARG A 125 4.60 7.62 0.42
CA ARG A 125 5.68 8.40 -0.21
C ARG A 125 7.02 7.69 -0.09
N TRP A 126 7.40 7.25 1.10
CA TRP A 126 8.63 6.49 1.31
C TRP A 126 8.62 5.13 0.61
N ALA A 127 7.47 4.46 0.57
CA ALA A 127 7.32 3.16 -0.09
C ALA A 127 7.53 3.30 -1.60
N ILE A 128 6.89 4.26 -2.25
CA ILE A 128 7.03 4.55 -3.68
C ILE A 128 8.45 4.98 -4.02
N GLU A 129 9.09 5.84 -3.22
CA GLU A 129 10.49 6.23 -3.42
C GLU A 129 11.46 5.03 -3.41
N ARG A 130 11.14 3.98 -2.64
CA ARG A 130 11.97 2.77 -2.48
C ARG A 130 11.56 1.62 -3.41
N ALA A 131 10.32 1.62 -3.90
CA ALA A 131 9.76 0.56 -4.71
C ALA A 131 10.36 0.51 -6.12
N GLU A 132 10.36 -0.69 -6.71
CA GLU A 132 10.77 -0.90 -8.09
C GLU A 132 9.69 -0.38 -9.06
N GLY A 133 10.08 -0.02 -10.29
CA GLY A 133 9.17 0.65 -11.23
C GLY A 133 7.89 -0.13 -11.55
N VAL A 134 7.98 -1.47 -11.61
CA VAL A 134 6.81 -2.33 -11.84
C VAL A 134 5.81 -2.27 -10.68
N GLU A 135 6.30 -2.27 -9.43
CA GLU A 135 5.46 -2.17 -8.24
C GLU A 135 4.81 -0.78 -8.12
N ARG A 136 5.58 0.27 -8.46
CA ARG A 136 5.05 1.65 -8.54
C ARG A 136 3.90 1.78 -9.54
N VAL A 137 4.05 1.20 -10.72
CA VAL A 137 3.03 1.25 -11.78
C VAL A 137 1.78 0.46 -11.38
N LYS A 138 1.91 -0.68 -10.68
CA LYS A 138 0.77 -1.44 -10.16
C LYS A 138 -0.06 -0.65 -9.14
N ALA A 139 0.56 0.26 -8.38
CA ALA A 139 -0.14 1.10 -7.42
C ALA A 139 -0.92 2.28 -8.06
N LEU A 140 -0.75 2.56 -9.36
CA LEU A 140 -1.42 3.67 -10.05
C LEU A 140 -2.94 3.57 -10.08
N PRO A 141 -3.56 2.49 -10.60
CA PRO A 141 -5.02 2.40 -10.65
C PRO A 141 -5.70 2.59 -9.29
N PRO A 142 -5.31 1.88 -8.21
CA PRO A 142 -5.99 2.03 -6.93
C PRO A 142 -5.77 3.41 -6.30
N MET A 143 -4.61 4.05 -6.52
CA MET A 143 -4.40 5.43 -6.09
C MET A 143 -5.25 6.43 -6.86
N MET A 144 -5.47 6.23 -8.16
CA MET A 144 -6.38 7.08 -8.94
C MET A 144 -7.81 6.95 -8.45
N THR A 145 -8.27 5.74 -8.12
CA THR A 145 -9.57 5.54 -7.44
C THR A 145 -9.62 6.34 -6.13
N ALA A 146 -8.57 6.27 -5.31
CA ALA A 146 -8.51 7.01 -4.06
C ALA A 146 -8.63 8.53 -4.28
N VAL A 147 -7.97 9.08 -5.31
CA VAL A 147 -8.11 10.50 -5.68
C VAL A 147 -9.56 10.86 -5.99
N GLY A 148 -10.31 9.98 -6.68
CA GLY A 148 -11.72 10.19 -6.98
C GLY A 148 -12.63 10.24 -5.75
N MET A 149 -12.29 9.46 -4.72
CA MET A 149 -13.06 9.38 -3.47
C MET A 149 -12.82 10.57 -2.52
N ARG A 150 -11.77 11.37 -2.73
CA ARG A 150 -11.42 12.48 -1.83
C ARG A 150 -12.17 13.75 -2.19
N GLU A 151 -12.75 14.40 -1.20
CA GLU A 151 -13.49 15.66 -1.36
C GLU A 151 -12.54 16.87 -1.40
N SER A 152 -11.47 16.84 -0.61
CA SER A 152 -10.51 17.92 -0.49
C SER A 152 -9.60 18.01 -1.71
N ARG A 153 -9.49 19.21 -2.29
CA ARG A 153 -8.57 19.49 -3.40
C ARG A 153 -7.11 19.25 -2.99
N ALA A 154 -6.73 19.62 -1.77
CA ALA A 154 -5.34 19.49 -1.32
C ALA A 154 -4.91 18.01 -1.24
N GLU A 155 -5.78 17.15 -0.73
CA GLU A 155 -5.53 15.70 -0.64
C GLU A 155 -5.43 15.05 -2.02
N ARG A 156 -6.32 15.42 -2.95
CA ARG A 156 -6.24 14.96 -4.35
C ARG A 156 -4.89 15.32 -4.98
N LEU A 157 -4.44 16.56 -4.78
CA LEU A 157 -3.16 17.02 -5.32
C LEU A 157 -1.96 16.33 -4.66
N GLU A 158 -2.01 16.10 -3.34
CA GLU A 158 -0.94 15.40 -2.63
C GLU A 158 -0.81 13.94 -3.10
N ALA A 159 -1.94 13.23 -3.19
CA ALA A 159 -1.99 11.86 -3.68
C ALA A 159 -1.46 11.75 -5.12
N LEU A 160 -1.87 12.64 -6.03
CA LEU A 160 -1.34 12.70 -7.40
C LEU A 160 0.16 13.01 -7.44
N SER A 161 0.64 13.89 -6.56
CA SER A 161 2.05 14.28 -6.51
C SER A 161 2.97 13.15 -6.06
N ILE A 162 2.50 12.25 -5.18
CA ILE A 162 3.26 11.05 -4.79
C ILE A 162 3.39 10.06 -5.95
N MET A 163 2.43 10.05 -6.88
CA MET A 163 2.44 9.13 -8.02
C MET A 163 3.30 9.59 -9.20
N VAL A 164 3.98 10.75 -9.10
CA VAL A 164 4.89 11.24 -10.16
C VAL A 164 5.94 10.22 -10.59
N PRO A 165 6.66 9.54 -9.68
CA PRO A 165 7.66 8.53 -10.09
C PRO A 165 7.02 7.36 -10.84
N ALA A 166 5.82 6.93 -10.43
CA ALA A 166 5.08 5.87 -11.10
C ALA A 166 4.61 6.29 -12.50
N LEU A 167 4.16 7.54 -12.67
CA LEU A 167 3.80 8.10 -13.97
C LEU A 167 5.02 8.22 -14.90
N ASN A 168 6.20 8.54 -14.36
CA ASN A 168 7.44 8.59 -15.13
C ASN A 168 7.86 7.19 -15.63
N ASP A 169 7.73 6.17 -14.77
CA ASP A 169 7.99 4.79 -15.17
C ASP A 169 6.99 4.32 -16.24
N LEU A 170 5.70 4.64 -16.06
CA LEU A 170 4.65 4.35 -17.04
C LEU A 170 4.92 5.03 -18.40
N ALA A 171 5.40 6.28 -18.40
CA ALA A 171 5.75 7.00 -19.63
C ALA A 171 6.91 6.37 -20.40
N SER A 172 7.77 5.63 -19.71
CA SER A 172 8.89 4.88 -20.31
C SER A 172 8.48 3.51 -20.84
N MET A 173 7.27 3.04 -20.50
CA MET A 173 6.72 1.75 -20.93
C MET A 173 5.93 1.86 -22.24
N GLU A 174 5.94 0.79 -23.02
CA GLU A 174 5.05 0.65 -24.17
C GLU A 174 3.58 0.60 -23.71
N LYS A 175 2.68 1.17 -24.53
CA LYS A 175 1.25 1.30 -24.20
C LYS A 175 0.52 -0.03 -23.96
N ASN A 176 1.03 -1.12 -24.52
CA ASN A 176 0.54 -2.49 -24.33
C ASN A 176 0.81 -3.04 -22.92
N ALA A 177 1.78 -2.49 -22.19
CA ALA A 177 2.18 -2.91 -20.85
C ALA A 177 1.58 -2.03 -19.75
N TRP A 178 0.71 -1.08 -20.11
CA TRP A 178 0.02 -0.23 -19.15
C TRP A 178 -1.04 -1.04 -18.41
N PRO A 179 -1.33 -0.71 -17.13
CA PRO A 179 -2.44 -1.34 -16.41
C PRO A 179 -3.75 -1.13 -17.19
N GLU A 180 -4.45 -2.23 -17.46
CA GLU A 180 -5.67 -2.21 -18.28
C GLU A 180 -6.78 -1.35 -17.65
N GLU A 181 -6.78 -1.22 -16.32
CA GLU A 181 -7.77 -0.46 -15.58
C GLU A 181 -7.53 1.06 -15.65
N LEU A 182 -6.32 1.52 -16.01
CA LEU A 182 -5.94 2.93 -15.90
C LEU A 182 -6.68 3.82 -16.91
N ILE A 183 -6.73 3.40 -18.18
CA ILE A 183 -7.36 4.18 -19.26
C ILE A 183 -8.88 4.28 -19.06
N PRO A 184 -9.60 3.18 -18.77
CA PRO A 184 -11.03 3.25 -18.44
C PRO A 184 -11.31 4.15 -17.24
N LEU A 185 -10.48 4.11 -16.20
CA LEU A 185 -10.68 4.88 -14.98
C LEU A 185 -10.56 6.40 -15.22
N LEU A 186 -9.55 6.83 -16.00
CA LEU A 186 -9.39 8.24 -16.40
C LEU A 186 -10.50 8.71 -17.36
N SER A 187 -11.09 7.79 -18.14
CA SER A 187 -12.12 8.12 -19.12
C SER A 187 -13.52 8.18 -18.50
N SER A 188 -13.79 7.28 -17.55
CA SER A 188 -15.13 7.06 -16.98
C SER A 188 -15.45 8.04 -15.86
N ASP A 189 -14.48 8.39 -15.02
CA ASP A 189 -14.71 9.26 -13.87
C ASP A 189 -14.31 10.72 -14.17
N ALA A 190 -15.31 11.61 -14.22
CA ALA A 190 -15.10 13.02 -14.47
C ALA A 190 -14.33 13.73 -13.35
N SER A 191 -14.48 13.28 -12.09
CA SER A 191 -13.79 13.85 -10.93
C SER A 191 -12.29 13.56 -11.01
N ILE A 192 -11.93 12.30 -11.28
CA ILE A 192 -10.54 11.88 -11.42
C ILE A 192 -9.89 12.58 -12.60
N ARG A 193 -10.61 12.67 -13.73
CA ARG A 193 -10.13 13.37 -14.93
C ARG A 193 -9.87 14.85 -14.66
N ASP A 194 -10.83 15.58 -14.08
CA ASP A 194 -10.68 17.01 -13.77
C ASP A 194 -9.54 17.23 -12.76
N ALA A 195 -9.44 16.41 -11.71
CA ALA A 195 -8.35 16.48 -10.74
C ALA A 195 -6.98 16.25 -11.40
N THR A 196 -6.88 15.26 -12.28
CA THR A 196 -5.65 14.94 -13.01
C THR A 196 -5.24 16.07 -13.96
N VAL A 197 -6.17 16.59 -14.74
CA VAL A 197 -5.90 17.70 -15.68
C VAL A 197 -5.47 18.95 -14.92
N ARG A 198 -6.15 19.32 -13.84
CA ARG A 198 -5.77 20.48 -13.01
C ARG A 198 -4.42 20.29 -12.34
N TRP A 199 -4.11 19.08 -11.90
CA TRP A 199 -2.81 18.77 -11.35
C TRP A 199 -1.72 18.95 -12.41
N MET A 200 -1.91 18.39 -13.62
CA MET A 200 -0.98 18.59 -14.74
C MET A 200 -0.82 20.07 -15.10
N GLU A 201 -1.92 20.82 -15.17
CA GLU A 201 -1.88 22.27 -15.39
C GLU A 201 -1.05 22.98 -14.31
N THR A 202 -1.24 22.62 -13.04
CA THR A 202 -0.48 23.17 -11.91
C THR A 202 1.01 22.87 -12.05
N VAL A 203 1.39 21.64 -12.42
CA VAL A 203 2.79 21.26 -12.64
C VAL A 203 3.40 22.06 -13.80
N LEU A 204 2.67 22.21 -14.91
CA LEU A 204 3.14 22.94 -16.09
C LEU A 204 3.27 24.45 -15.83
N LEU A 205 2.31 25.06 -15.14
CA LEU A 205 2.37 26.46 -14.72
C LEU A 205 3.56 26.71 -13.78
N PHE A 206 3.82 25.79 -12.85
CA PHE A 206 4.97 25.89 -11.96
C PHE A 206 6.31 25.82 -12.71
N GLN A 207 6.43 24.95 -13.72
CA GLN A 207 7.64 24.91 -14.56
C GLN A 207 7.82 26.19 -15.39
N ALA A 208 6.74 26.79 -15.87
CA ALA A 208 6.80 28.06 -16.59
C ALA A 208 7.26 29.22 -15.68
N GLN A 209 6.83 29.23 -14.41
CA GLN A 209 7.23 30.25 -13.42
C GLN A 209 8.63 30.04 -12.86
N THR A 210 9.10 28.80 -12.69
CA THR A 210 10.46 28.52 -12.21
C THR A 210 11.54 28.85 -13.24
N LYS A 211 11.21 28.81 -14.54
CA LYS A 211 12.09 29.35 -15.59
C LYS A 211 12.21 30.88 -15.56
N SER A 212 11.26 31.59 -14.94
CA SER A 212 11.30 33.05 -14.79
C SER A 212 11.77 33.51 -13.40
N VAL A 213 11.70 32.66 -12.37
CA VAL A 213 12.14 33.02 -11.00
C VAL A 213 12.77 31.82 -10.28
N ASN A 214 14.05 31.97 -9.91
CA ASN A 214 14.79 31.07 -9.02
C ASN A 214 14.17 31.08 -7.60
N PHE A 215 13.28 30.14 -7.28
CA PHE A 215 12.79 29.95 -5.91
C PHE A 215 13.26 28.61 -5.31
N LYS A 216 13.88 28.71 -4.13
CA LYS A 216 14.28 27.58 -3.29
C LYS A 216 13.04 26.97 -2.63
N PHE A 217 12.80 25.67 -2.82
CA PHE A 217 11.77 24.93 -2.11
C PHE A 217 12.04 24.97 -0.59
N TYR A 218 11.08 25.50 0.18
CA TYR A 218 11.07 25.38 1.63
C TYR A 218 10.69 23.94 2.00
N SER A 219 11.68 23.21 2.53
CA SER A 219 11.50 21.96 3.26
C SER A 219 10.56 22.20 4.45
N PHE A 220 9.35 21.63 4.41
CA PHE A 220 8.53 21.47 5.62
C PHE A 220 9.28 20.54 6.59
N LYS A 221 9.94 21.14 7.58
CA LYS A 221 10.43 20.45 8.77
C LYS A 221 9.27 20.41 9.77
N PHE A 222 8.69 19.25 9.97
CA PHE A 222 7.91 18.99 11.19
C PHE A 222 8.90 18.73 12.33
N TYR A 223 8.91 19.63 13.32
CA TYR A 223 9.40 19.43 14.67
C TYR A 223 8.23 19.06 15.57
#